data_AF-A0A5J5E9Z8-F1
#
_entry.id   AF-A0A5J5E9Z8-F1
#
_cell.length_a   1.000
_cell.length_b   1.000
_cell.length_c   1.000
_cell.angle_alpha   90.00
_cell.angle_beta   90.00
_cell.angle_gamma   90.00
#
_symmetry.space_group_name_H-M   'P 1'
#
loop_
_entity.id
_entity.type
_entity.pdbx_description
1 polymer ?
#
loop_
_entity_poly.entity_id
_entity_poly.type
_entity_poly.pdbx_seq_one_letter_code
_entity_poly.pdbx_strand_id
1 'polypeptide(L)'
;MVSRWTAVDRVEQGALPTMFVQAVIVGTVLTIGAIACSGLYIGMTADPKTGAPIVALVPWMAVSVLIAVVFTYIVGFALLWCAEAFTTHMREPFKPWAYAVVGLIGYAIWGLFVMGSTMNSLDQAVNGVVLANADMIALTFNYAVLGFIAMLIAKWYAPKLAVRRTAVIVLCIVQIVLAVLGIIVAVMLFGQIAAAA
;
A
#
# COMPACT_ATOMS: atom_id res chain seq x y z
N MET A 1 -25.04 -23.63 -33.45
CA MET A 1 -24.27 -22.63 -32.67
C MET A 1 -22.81 -22.77 -33.08
N VAL A 2 -22.28 -21.82 -33.84
CA VAL A 2 -20.90 -21.87 -34.35
C VAL A 2 -19.95 -21.61 -33.18
N SER A 3 -18.99 -22.51 -32.97
CA SER A 3 -18.09 -22.46 -31.82
C SER A 3 -16.99 -21.42 -32.03
N ARG A 4 -16.89 -20.47 -31.09
CA ARG A 4 -16.01 -19.28 -31.12
C ARG A 4 -14.53 -19.59 -30.81
N TRP A 5 -14.00 -20.76 -31.17
CA TRP A 5 -12.60 -21.12 -30.85
C TRP A 5 -11.55 -20.31 -31.63
N THR A 6 -11.97 -19.59 -32.68
CA THR A 6 -11.12 -18.67 -33.46
C THR A 6 -11.38 -17.20 -33.14
N ALA A 7 -12.27 -16.90 -32.20
CA ALA A 7 -12.47 -15.54 -31.71
C ALA A 7 -11.29 -15.18 -30.80
N VAL A 8 -10.19 -14.76 -31.41
CA VAL A 8 -9.11 -14.06 -30.72
C VAL A 8 -9.71 -12.74 -30.26
N ASP A 9 -9.96 -12.59 -28.96
CA ASP A 9 -10.25 -11.29 -28.38
C ASP A 9 -9.07 -10.38 -28.75
N ARG A 10 -9.31 -9.42 -29.65
CA ARG A 10 -8.30 -8.43 -29.98
C ARG A 10 -8.08 -7.65 -28.69
N VAL A 11 -6.94 -7.84 -28.04
CA VAL A 11 -6.42 -6.87 -27.08
C VAL A 11 -6.49 -5.53 -27.79
N GLU A 12 -7.29 -4.59 -27.28
CA GLU A 12 -7.42 -3.27 -27.90
C GLU A 12 -6.01 -2.74 -28.17
N GLN A 13 -5.69 -2.50 -29.44
CA GLN A 13 -4.39 -1.99 -29.87
C GLN A 13 -4.13 -0.66 -29.14
N GLY A 14 -3.26 -0.71 -28.12
CA GLY A 14 -2.90 0.46 -27.30
C GLY A 14 -3.27 0.39 -25.81
N ALA A 15 -3.92 -0.67 -25.33
CA ALA A 15 -4.18 -0.85 -23.90
C ALA A 15 -2.89 -1.11 -23.11
N LEU A 16 -2.79 -0.55 -21.90
CA LEU A 16 -1.65 -0.79 -21.01
C LEU A 16 -1.67 -2.23 -20.46
N PRO A 17 -0.49 -2.81 -20.12
CA PRO A 17 -0.42 -4.12 -19.49
C PRO A 17 -1.27 -4.18 -18.21
N THR A 18 -2.14 -5.19 -18.11
CA THR A 18 -3.14 -5.30 -17.04
C THR A 18 -2.50 -5.38 -15.65
N MET A 19 -1.40 -6.09 -15.49
CA MET A 19 -0.64 -6.15 -14.23
C MET A 19 -0.12 -4.76 -13.80
N PHE A 20 0.40 -3.96 -14.75
CA PHE A 20 0.87 -2.61 -14.44
C PHE A 20 -0.28 -1.71 -13.98
N VAL A 21 -1.43 -1.80 -14.65
CA VAL A 21 -2.63 -1.05 -14.26
C VAL A 21 -3.13 -1.49 -12.87
N GLN A 22 -3.10 -2.79 -12.57
CA GLN A 22 -3.42 -3.30 -11.24
C GLN A 22 -2.49 -2.73 -10.18
N ALA A 23 -1.17 -2.69 -10.42
CA ALA A 23 -0.21 -2.13 -9.48
C ALA A 23 -0.47 -0.63 -9.22
N VAL A 24 -0.74 0.15 -10.27
CA VAL A 24 -1.07 1.58 -10.13
C VAL A 24 -2.35 1.78 -9.33
N ILE A 25 -3.37 0.94 -9.52
CA ILE A 25 -4.62 0.99 -8.73
C ILE A 25 -4.33 0.64 -7.26
N VAL A 26 -3.60 -0.45 -7.01
CA VAL A 26 -3.22 -0.85 -5.64
C VAL A 26 -2.52 0.30 -4.94
N GLY A 27 -1.50 0.88 -5.56
CA GLY A 27 -0.75 1.97 -4.94
C GLY A 27 -1.56 3.25 -4.77
N THR A 28 -2.50 3.54 -5.66
CA THR A 28 -3.43 4.67 -5.47
C THR A 28 -4.32 4.45 -4.25
N VAL A 29 -4.93 3.27 -4.12
CA VAL A 29 -5.80 2.93 -2.99
C VAL A 29 -5.01 2.95 -1.68
N LEU A 30 -3.82 2.36 -1.67
CA LEU A 30 -2.96 2.32 -0.48
C LEU A 30 -2.42 3.70 -0.11
N THR A 31 -2.11 4.56 -1.09
CA THR A 31 -1.71 5.96 -0.83
C THR A 31 -2.83 6.73 -0.15
N ILE A 32 -4.07 6.61 -0.66
CA ILE A 32 -5.25 7.24 -0.04
C ILE A 32 -5.49 6.67 1.36
N GLY A 33 -5.38 5.34 1.52
CA GLY A 33 -5.49 4.67 2.80
C GLY A 33 -4.44 5.15 3.82
N ALA A 34 -3.18 5.29 3.39
CA ALA A 34 -2.09 5.78 4.24
C ALA A 34 -2.37 7.21 4.72
N ILE A 35 -2.82 8.09 3.84
CA ILE A 35 -3.23 9.47 4.18
C ILE A 35 -4.38 9.46 5.20
N ALA A 36 -5.44 8.69 4.92
CA ALA A 36 -6.63 8.64 5.77
C ALA A 36 -6.36 8.03 7.15
N CYS A 37 -5.51 7.02 7.24
CA CYS A 37 -5.18 6.32 8.49
C CYS A 37 -3.99 6.92 9.25
N SER A 38 -3.29 7.90 8.68
CA SER A 38 -2.11 8.52 9.31
C SER A 38 -2.38 9.09 10.71
N GLY A 39 -3.53 9.72 10.91
CA GLY A 39 -3.91 10.24 12.24
C GLY A 39 -4.08 9.15 13.30
N LEU A 40 -4.57 7.96 12.90
CA LEU A 40 -4.69 6.81 13.79
C LEU A 40 -3.32 6.32 14.25
N TYR A 41 -2.35 6.23 13.33
CA TYR A 41 -1.00 5.74 13.66
C TYR A 41 -0.23 6.71 14.56
N ILE A 42 -0.41 8.03 14.40
CA ILE A 42 0.19 9.01 15.33
C ILE A 42 -0.40 8.87 16.72
N GLY A 43 -1.71 8.63 16.82
CA GLY A 43 -2.35 8.39 18.11
C GLY A 43 -1.78 7.18 18.86
N MET A 44 -1.34 6.14 18.14
CA MET A 44 -0.66 4.97 18.71
C MET A 44 0.77 5.28 19.18
N THR A 45 1.35 6.38 18.69
CA THR A 45 2.72 6.81 19.02
C THR A 45 2.68 8.11 19.81
N ALA A 46 1.64 8.34 20.62
CA ALA A 46 1.59 9.51 21.49
C ALA A 46 2.51 9.30 22.70
N ASP A 47 3.19 10.36 23.15
CA ASP A 47 4.05 10.29 24.33
C ASP A 47 3.22 9.83 25.56
N PRO A 48 3.61 8.74 26.25
CA PRO A 48 2.88 8.23 27.41
C PRO A 48 2.72 9.23 28.57
N LYS A 49 3.60 10.23 28.67
CA LYS A 49 3.60 11.22 29.76
C LYS A 49 2.79 12.46 29.44
N THR A 50 2.81 12.91 28.19
CA THR A 50 2.20 14.19 27.78
C THR A 50 0.97 14.02 26.88
N GLY A 51 0.77 12.83 26.31
CA GLY A 51 -0.27 12.56 25.30
C GLY A 51 -0.06 13.32 23.99
N ALA A 52 1.08 13.99 23.82
CA ALA A 52 1.39 14.77 22.63
C ALA A 52 1.86 13.86 21.49
N PRO A 53 1.55 14.22 20.22
CA PRO A 53 2.06 13.50 19.08
C PRO A 53 3.58 13.68 18.96
N ILE A 54 4.33 12.58 18.81
CA ILE A 54 5.80 12.59 18.66
C ILE A 54 6.24 13.26 17.35
N VAL A 55 5.40 13.16 16.31
CA VAL A 55 5.67 13.72 14.98
C VAL A 55 4.46 14.51 14.50
N ALA A 56 4.70 15.62 13.81
CA ALA A 56 3.64 16.37 13.15
C ALA A 56 2.92 15.52 12.08
N LEU A 57 1.62 15.77 11.92
CA LEU A 57 0.77 14.97 11.02
C LEU A 57 1.26 14.96 9.57
N VAL A 58 1.63 16.11 9.03
CA VAL A 58 2.01 16.23 7.62
C VAL A 58 3.30 15.47 7.29
N PRO A 59 4.40 15.61 8.07
CA PRO A 59 5.58 14.77 7.89
C PRO A 59 5.29 13.27 7.99
N TRP A 60 4.48 12.87 8.96
CA TRP A 60 4.12 11.46 9.14
C TRP A 60 3.30 10.88 7.99
N MET A 61 2.37 11.67 7.45
CA MET A 61 1.61 11.29 6.26
C MET A 61 2.54 11.03 5.07
N ALA A 62 3.56 11.86 4.87
CA ALA A 62 4.54 11.68 3.80
C ALA A 62 5.34 10.37 3.96
N VAL A 63 5.74 10.03 5.19
CA VAL A 63 6.44 8.75 5.50
C VAL A 63 5.50 7.55 5.28
N SER A 64 4.25 7.64 5.75
CA SER A 64 3.26 6.58 5.58
C SER A 64 2.95 6.32 4.10
N VAL A 65 2.84 7.38 3.30
CA VAL A 65 2.65 7.29 1.85
C VAL A 65 3.88 6.67 1.17
N LEU A 66 5.10 7.05 1.56
CA LEU A 66 6.31 6.40 1.06
C LEU A 66 6.26 4.89 1.29
N ILE A 67 5.96 4.46 2.53
CA ILE A 67 5.91 3.04 2.89
C ILE A 67 4.86 2.28 2.07
N ALA A 68 3.70 2.89 1.84
CA ALA A 68 2.64 2.33 0.99
C ALA A 68 3.07 2.21 -0.49
N VAL A 69 3.75 3.22 -1.03
CA VAL A 69 4.23 3.21 -2.42
C VAL A 69 5.36 2.17 -2.60
N VAL A 70 6.30 2.11 -1.66
CA VAL A 70 7.37 1.10 -1.65
C VAL A 70 6.80 -0.30 -1.61
N PHE A 71 5.81 -0.56 -0.75
CA PHE A 71 5.10 -1.84 -0.75
C PHE A 71 4.55 -2.14 -2.14
N THR A 72 3.78 -1.23 -2.72
CA THR A 72 3.07 -1.44 -3.98
C THR A 72 4.02 -1.89 -5.09
N TYR A 73 5.13 -1.18 -5.29
CA TYR A 73 6.01 -1.40 -6.43
C TYR A 73 7.07 -2.48 -6.19
N ILE A 74 7.35 -2.86 -4.95
CA ILE A 74 8.30 -3.94 -4.64
C ILE A 74 7.54 -5.24 -4.34
N VAL A 75 6.76 -5.25 -3.26
CA VAL A 75 6.09 -6.46 -2.74
C VAL A 75 4.75 -6.66 -3.42
N GLY A 76 3.96 -5.61 -3.58
CA GLY A 76 2.63 -5.62 -4.20
C GLY A 76 2.67 -6.16 -5.63
N PHE A 77 3.69 -5.81 -6.40
CA PHE A 77 3.89 -6.36 -7.74
C PHE A 77 4.16 -7.87 -7.73
N ALA A 78 5.01 -8.36 -6.82
CA ALA A 78 5.23 -9.79 -6.64
C ALA A 78 3.95 -10.51 -6.18
N LEU A 79 3.16 -9.89 -5.30
CA LEU A 79 1.88 -10.43 -4.83
C LEU A 79 0.84 -10.48 -5.93
N LEU A 80 0.81 -9.52 -6.85
CA LEU A 80 -0.05 -9.59 -8.04
C LEU A 80 0.30 -10.80 -8.92
N TRP A 81 1.59 -11.09 -9.07
CA TRP A 81 2.05 -12.30 -9.76
C TRP A 81 1.62 -13.57 -9.05
N CYS A 82 1.79 -13.63 -7.72
CA CYS A 82 1.33 -14.74 -6.90
C CYS A 82 -0.20 -14.94 -7.02
N ALA A 83 -0.96 -13.85 -6.97
CA ALA A 83 -2.41 -13.89 -7.11
C ALA A 83 -2.84 -14.39 -8.50
N GLU A 84 -2.14 -14.00 -9.56
CA GLU A 84 -2.38 -14.56 -10.90
C GLU A 84 -2.08 -16.06 -10.95
N ALA A 85 -0.94 -16.49 -10.43
CA ALA A 85 -0.59 -17.91 -10.37
C ALA A 85 -1.67 -18.74 -9.65
N PHE A 86 -2.13 -18.29 -8.47
CA PHE A 86 -3.19 -18.98 -7.71
C PHE A 86 -4.55 -18.98 -8.42
N THR A 87 -4.87 -17.92 -9.16
CA THR A 87 -6.19 -17.79 -9.80
C THR A 87 -6.30 -18.43 -11.18
N THR A 88 -5.19 -18.96 -11.73
CA THR A 88 -5.14 -19.63 -13.04
C THR A 88 -6.19 -20.73 -13.19
N HIS A 89 -6.40 -21.54 -12.15
CA HIS A 89 -7.35 -22.66 -12.15
C HIS A 89 -8.63 -22.38 -11.35
N MET A 90 -8.85 -21.14 -10.89
CA MET A 90 -10.06 -20.78 -10.13
C MET A 90 -11.21 -20.36 -11.02
N ARG A 91 -12.43 -20.65 -10.55
CA ARG A 91 -13.67 -20.12 -11.14
C ARG A 91 -13.66 -18.59 -11.10
N GLU A 92 -14.06 -17.97 -12.21
CA GLU A 92 -14.17 -16.51 -12.40
C GLU A 92 -14.72 -15.72 -11.20
N PRO A 93 -15.85 -16.09 -10.56
CA PRO A 93 -16.40 -15.32 -9.45
C PRO A 93 -15.51 -15.28 -8.20
N PHE A 94 -14.62 -16.26 -8.01
CA PHE A 94 -13.75 -16.33 -6.84
C PHE A 94 -12.40 -15.65 -7.06
N LYS A 95 -12.03 -15.33 -8.30
CA LYS A 95 -10.73 -14.70 -8.60
C LYS A 95 -10.53 -13.39 -7.83
N PRO A 96 -11.49 -12.43 -7.77
CA PRO A 96 -11.29 -11.19 -7.02
C PRO A 96 -11.06 -11.41 -5.52
N TRP A 97 -11.73 -12.41 -4.93
CA TRP A 97 -11.55 -12.76 -3.52
C TRP A 97 -10.17 -13.34 -3.23
N ALA A 98 -9.63 -14.17 -4.13
CA ALA A 98 -8.26 -14.66 -3.98
C ALA A 98 -7.23 -13.52 -4.01
N TYR A 99 -7.37 -12.56 -4.92
CA TYR A 99 -6.52 -11.35 -4.94
C TYR A 99 -6.64 -10.56 -3.63
N ALA A 100 -7.87 -10.39 -3.15
CA ALA A 100 -8.12 -9.66 -1.92
C ALA A 100 -7.48 -10.36 -0.70
N VAL A 101 -7.55 -11.69 -0.61
CA VAL A 101 -6.87 -12.47 0.45
C VAL A 101 -5.35 -12.36 0.36
N VAL A 102 -4.78 -12.41 -0.84
CA VAL A 102 -3.35 -12.20 -1.05
C VAL A 102 -2.92 -10.81 -0.59
N GLY A 103 -3.71 -9.78 -0.94
CA GLY A 103 -3.48 -8.40 -0.48
C GLY A 103 -3.62 -8.26 1.04
N LEU A 104 -4.60 -8.92 1.63
CA LEU A 104 -4.84 -8.93 3.07
C LEU A 104 -3.61 -9.45 3.82
N ILE A 105 -3.13 -10.64 3.45
CA ILE A 105 -1.99 -11.28 4.13
C ILE A 105 -0.71 -10.47 3.86
N GLY A 106 -0.47 -10.11 2.60
CA GLY A 106 0.75 -9.42 2.20
C GLY A 106 0.91 -8.05 2.86
N TYR A 107 -0.15 -7.24 2.87
CA TYR A 107 -0.09 -5.91 3.47
C TYR A 107 -0.17 -5.98 5.01
N ALA A 108 -0.82 -6.99 5.60
CA ALA A 108 -0.74 -7.24 7.05
C ALA A 108 0.70 -7.49 7.50
N ILE A 109 1.42 -8.38 6.81
CA ILE A 109 2.84 -8.66 7.10
C ILE A 109 3.68 -7.40 6.94
N TRP A 110 3.41 -6.60 5.91
CA TRP A 110 4.08 -5.31 5.71
C TRP A 110 3.82 -4.33 6.86
N GLY A 111 2.57 -4.21 7.32
CA GLY A 111 2.20 -3.39 8.47
C GLY A 111 2.88 -3.86 9.76
N LEU A 112 2.91 -5.17 10.00
CA LEU A 112 3.52 -5.75 11.18
C LEU A 112 5.04 -5.49 11.22
N PHE A 113 5.74 -5.79 10.13
CA PHE A 113 7.21 -5.73 10.16
C PHE A 113 7.76 -4.36 9.79
N VAL A 114 7.30 -3.76 8.69
CA VAL A 114 7.91 -2.52 8.16
C VAL A 114 7.32 -1.30 8.86
N MET A 115 5.99 -1.20 8.91
CA MET A 115 5.39 -0.07 9.60
C MET A 115 5.61 -0.14 11.11
N GLY A 116 5.43 -1.32 11.71
CA GLY A 116 5.71 -1.55 13.13
C GLY A 116 7.15 -1.23 13.52
N SER A 117 8.14 -1.64 12.72
CA SER A 117 9.55 -1.27 12.98
C SER A 117 9.79 0.23 12.82
N THR A 118 9.23 0.87 11.77
CA THR A 118 9.37 2.32 11.56
C THR A 118 8.83 3.11 12.76
N MET A 119 7.63 2.75 13.25
CA MET A 119 7.01 3.38 14.41
C MET A 119 7.83 3.14 15.68
N ASN A 120 8.29 1.91 15.92
CA ASN A 120 9.13 1.58 17.06
C ASN A 120 10.48 2.31 17.02
N SER A 121 11.09 2.49 15.86
CA SER A 121 12.34 3.26 15.73
C SER A 121 12.16 4.72 16.11
N LEU A 122 11.00 5.31 15.80
CA LEU A 122 10.67 6.68 16.22
C LEU A 122 10.41 6.75 17.72
N ASP A 123 9.55 5.87 18.26
CA ASP A 123 9.15 5.92 19.67
C ASP A 123 10.30 5.59 20.63
N GLN A 124 11.15 4.60 20.28
CA GLN A 124 12.33 4.27 21.07
C GLN A 124 13.32 5.43 21.11
N ALA A 125 13.49 6.14 20.00
CA ALA A 125 14.48 7.19 19.93
C ALA A 125 14.02 8.48 20.63
N VAL A 126 12.71 8.76 20.66
CA VAL A 126 12.18 9.98 21.31
C VAL A 126 11.78 9.72 22.77
N ASN A 127 11.10 8.61 23.07
CA ASN A 127 10.52 8.34 24.38
C ASN A 127 11.16 7.14 25.11
N GLY A 128 11.97 6.32 24.42
CA GLY A 128 12.52 5.09 24.97
C GLY A 128 11.49 3.97 25.13
N VAL A 129 10.33 4.09 24.48
CA VAL A 129 9.20 3.14 24.59
C VAL A 129 8.96 2.48 23.24
N VAL A 130 8.33 1.31 23.26
CA VAL A 130 7.88 0.57 22.06
C VAL A 130 6.36 0.50 22.04
N LEU A 131 5.79 0.37 20.84
CA LEU A 131 4.36 0.20 20.68
C LEU A 131 3.83 -0.96 21.52
N ALA A 132 2.69 -0.72 22.18
CA ALA A 132 1.99 -1.76 22.90
C ALA A 132 1.52 -2.86 21.94
N ASN A 133 1.44 -4.09 22.43
CA ASN A 133 0.97 -5.24 21.64
C ASN A 133 -0.44 -5.01 21.04
N ALA A 134 -1.30 -4.30 21.78
CA ALA A 134 -2.65 -3.95 21.30
C ALA A 134 -2.60 -3.00 20.09
N ASP A 135 -1.72 -1.99 20.11
CA ASP A 135 -1.54 -1.04 19.01
C ASP A 135 -0.91 -1.71 17.79
N MET A 136 0.04 -2.63 18.01
CA MET A 136 0.61 -3.43 16.92
C MET A 136 -0.41 -4.34 16.24
N ILE A 137 -1.34 -4.93 17.00
CA ILE A 137 -2.44 -5.72 16.44
C ILE A 137 -3.39 -4.81 15.64
N ALA A 138 -3.75 -3.65 16.19
CA ALA A 138 -4.63 -2.69 15.52
C ALA A 138 -4.01 -2.16 14.22
N LEU A 139 -2.72 -1.83 14.23
CA LEU A 139 -1.93 -1.44 13.07
C LEU A 139 -1.97 -2.54 11.99
N THR A 140 -1.60 -3.76 12.37
CA THR A 140 -1.55 -4.92 11.46
C THR A 140 -2.91 -5.19 10.83
N PHE A 141 -3.98 -5.12 11.62
CA PHE A 141 -5.34 -5.32 11.14
C PHE A 141 -5.77 -4.23 10.15
N ASN A 142 -5.47 -2.96 10.45
CA ASN A 142 -5.79 -1.86 9.54
C ASN A 142 -5.07 -2.00 8.19
N TYR A 143 -3.79 -2.36 8.22
CA TYR A 143 -3.03 -2.70 7.02
C TYR A 143 -3.65 -3.90 6.29
N ALA A 144 -4.03 -4.97 6.99
CA ALA A 144 -4.70 -6.12 6.37
C ALA A 144 -5.95 -5.70 5.56
N VAL A 145 -6.79 -4.84 6.15
CA VAL A 145 -8.03 -4.35 5.51
C VAL A 145 -7.71 -3.48 4.28
N LEU A 146 -6.74 -2.57 4.38
CA LEU A 146 -6.35 -1.74 3.24
C LEU A 146 -5.78 -2.58 2.08
N GLY A 147 -4.97 -3.60 2.39
CA GLY A 147 -4.42 -4.52 1.40
C GLY A 147 -5.49 -5.35 0.71
N PHE A 148 -6.49 -5.80 1.47
CA PHE A 148 -7.67 -6.50 0.95
C PHE A 148 -8.42 -5.64 -0.07
N ILE A 149 -8.77 -4.41 0.32
CA ILE A 149 -9.53 -3.48 -0.51
C ILE A 149 -8.74 -3.11 -1.78
N ALA A 150 -7.45 -2.82 -1.65
CA ALA A 150 -6.60 -2.41 -2.76
C ALA A 150 -6.54 -3.48 -3.87
N MET A 151 -6.28 -4.74 -3.50
CA MET A 151 -6.20 -5.84 -4.46
C MET A 151 -7.56 -6.22 -5.04
N LEU A 152 -8.64 -6.12 -4.26
CA LEU A 152 -10.01 -6.32 -4.73
C LEU A 152 -10.38 -5.31 -5.82
N ILE A 153 -10.16 -4.01 -5.54
CA ILE A 153 -10.45 -2.92 -6.48
C ILE A 153 -9.59 -3.07 -7.74
N ALA A 154 -8.31 -3.40 -7.59
CA ALA A 154 -7.42 -3.61 -8.73
C ALA A 154 -7.93 -4.71 -9.67
N LYS A 155 -8.41 -5.85 -9.14
CA LYS A 155 -8.95 -6.91 -10.00
C LYS A 155 -10.22 -6.49 -10.75
N TRP A 156 -11.10 -5.73 -10.09
CA TRP A 156 -12.36 -5.28 -10.70
C TRP A 156 -12.20 -4.15 -11.73
N TYR A 157 -11.30 -3.21 -11.49
CA TYR A 157 -11.19 -1.99 -12.28
C TYR A 157 -10.04 -1.97 -13.29
N ALA A 158 -9.09 -2.90 -13.21
CA ALA A 158 -7.98 -3.00 -14.17
C ALA A 158 -8.41 -2.98 -15.65
N PRO A 159 -9.38 -3.78 -16.13
CA PRO A 159 -9.76 -3.75 -17.55
C PRO A 159 -10.36 -2.40 -17.97
N LYS A 160 -11.07 -1.71 -17.06
CA LYS A 160 -11.69 -0.40 -17.34
C LYS A 160 -10.66 0.72 -17.36
N LEU A 161 -9.58 0.60 -16.60
CA LEU A 161 -8.54 1.62 -16.51
C LEU A 161 -7.41 1.39 -17.52
N ALA A 162 -7.21 0.16 -18.01
CA ALA A 162 -6.19 -0.18 -19.00
C ALA A 162 -6.33 0.59 -20.33
N VAL A 163 -7.56 0.98 -20.68
CA VAL A 163 -7.87 1.78 -21.88
C VAL A 163 -7.60 3.29 -21.67
N ARG A 164 -7.46 3.75 -20.41
CA ARG A 164 -7.24 5.16 -20.05
C ARG A 164 -5.76 5.43 -19.76
N ARG A 165 -4.89 5.27 -20.76
CA ARG A 165 -3.43 5.36 -20.63
C ARG A 165 -2.95 6.60 -19.87
N THR A 166 -3.45 7.79 -20.24
CA THR A 166 -3.04 9.05 -19.60
C THR A 166 -3.35 9.05 -18.10
N ALA A 167 -4.52 8.56 -17.69
CA ALA A 167 -4.90 8.50 -16.28
C ALA A 167 -3.96 7.59 -15.48
N VAL A 168 -3.64 6.40 -16.00
CA VAL A 168 -2.73 5.45 -15.33
C VAL A 168 -1.33 6.04 -15.19
N ILE A 169 -0.81 6.67 -16.25
CA ILE A 169 0.51 7.29 -16.22
C ILE A 169 0.55 8.44 -15.21
N VAL A 170 -0.46 9.32 -15.20
CA VAL A 170 -0.54 10.43 -14.25
C VAL A 170 -0.60 9.90 -12.81
N LEU A 171 -1.43 8.88 -12.54
CA LEU A 171 -1.52 8.26 -11.21
C LEU A 171 -0.18 7.65 -10.77
N CYS A 172 0.55 7.02 -11.70
CA CYS A 172 1.88 6.48 -11.43
C CYS A 172 2.88 7.61 -11.10
N ILE A 173 2.91 8.68 -11.90
CA ILE A 173 3.79 9.83 -11.66
C ILE A 173 3.50 10.47 -10.31
N VAL A 174 2.22 10.67 -9.97
CA VAL A 174 1.82 11.24 -8.69
C VAL A 174 2.35 10.39 -7.53
N GLN A 175 2.23 9.06 -7.61
CA GLN A 175 2.77 8.16 -6.58
C GLN A 175 4.28 8.27 -6.44
N ILE A 176 5.01 8.35 -7.55
CA ILE A 176 6.47 8.52 -7.55
C ILE A 176 6.85 9.85 -6.90
N VAL A 177 6.18 10.95 -7.27
CA VAL A 177 6.43 12.28 -6.69
C VAL A 177 6.17 12.27 -5.18
N LEU A 178 5.05 11.67 -4.75
CA LEU A 178 4.72 11.54 -3.33
C LEU A 178 5.74 10.68 -2.57
N ALA A 179 6.25 9.60 -3.19
CA ALA A 179 7.30 8.80 -2.57
C ALA A 179 8.63 9.57 -2.46
N VAL A 180 9.03 10.32 -3.49
CA VAL A 180 10.23 11.18 -3.42
C VAL A 180 10.10 12.20 -2.29
N LEU A 181 8.94 12.86 -2.16
CA LEU A 181 8.68 13.77 -1.04
C LEU A 181 8.74 13.04 0.30
N GLY A 182 8.16 11.85 0.39
CA GLY A 182 8.23 11.01 1.59
C GLY A 182 9.66 10.60 1.97
N ILE A 183 10.54 10.32 0.99
CA ILE A 183 11.97 10.03 1.24
C ILE A 183 12.67 11.25 1.83
N ILE A 184 12.48 12.42 1.22
CA ILE A 184 13.08 13.67 1.71
C ILE A 184 12.66 13.92 3.16
N VAL A 185 11.37 13.80 3.44
CA VAL A 185 10.82 13.97 4.80
C VAL A 185 11.35 12.91 5.76
N ALA A 186 11.42 11.64 5.36
CA ALA A 186 11.94 10.57 6.20
C ALA A 186 13.41 10.83 6.58
N VAL A 187 14.25 11.24 5.63
CA VAL A 187 15.65 11.58 5.88
C VAL A 187 15.76 12.76 6.85
N MET A 188 14.92 13.79 6.70
CA MET A 188 14.89 14.92 7.63
C MET A 188 14.46 14.48 9.04
N LEU A 189 13.39 13.68 9.14
CA LEU A 189 12.83 13.22 10.41
C LEU A 189 13.82 12.34 11.18
N PHE A 190 14.34 11.29 10.55
CA PHE A 190 15.31 10.38 11.19
C PHE A 190 16.69 11.03 11.35
N GLY A 191 17.05 11.99 10.48
CA GLY A 191 18.28 12.76 10.62
C GLY A 191 18.28 13.65 11.86
N GLN A 192 17.14 14.25 12.23
CA GLN A 192 17.02 15.02 13.47
C GLN A 192 17.17 14.16 14.72
N ILE A 193 16.66 12.93 14.67
CA ILE A 193 16.81 11.96 15.76
C ILE A 193 18.28 11.60 15.97
N ALA A 194 19.00 11.30 14.89
CA ALA A 194 20.43 10.98 14.97
C ALA A 194 21.29 12.16 15.46
N ALA A 195 20.86 13.39 15.21
CA ALA A 195 21.57 14.60 15.68
C ALA A 195 21.28 14.95 17.15
N ALA A 196 20.23 14.36 17.76
CA ALA A 196 19.81 14.60 19.14
C ALA A 196 20.32 13.55 20.14
N ALA A 197 20.91 12.45 19.65
CA ALA A 197 21.55 11.38 20.42
C ALA A 197 23.04 11.68 20.65
#